data_AF-A0AAU6E8Z8-F1
#
_entry.id   AF-A0AAU6E8Z8-F1
#
_cell.length_a   1.000
_cell.length_b   1.000
_cell.length_c   1.000
_cell.angle_alpha   90.00
_cell.angle_beta   90.00
_cell.angle_gamma   90.00
#
_symmetry.space_group_name_H-M   'P 1'
#
loop_
_entity.id
_entity.type
_entity.pdbx_description
1 polymer ?
#
loop_
_entity_poly.entity_id
_entity_poly.type
_entity_poly.pdbx_seq_one_letter_code
_entity_poly.pdbx_strand_id
1 'polypeptide(L)'
;MTDSELAGELRELADHPHLAARRDQLNDLANAITDPGRAGRWCEVDLFAAFAPDDSILVDDEPVDTTSSPRRPRWRRGLGAAVGPALVFVPILITWLGLMMATGAYGDVLDDGGVDAARRPFLEMWQQGFDGRLPRLFEFGNIALCTLAAIFCLICWTVYENIARNSREDASERALRALRVRLRGALTEASLVLGQVRLSSPERFGAELSRTAADIGFVGTTARKVHTELVEALTLTLEATRKTTDALAGSAIDVRDAVELLSGHLAAINNTCDDLAAVVARASTVIKVQDASQKIRTPR
;
A
#
# COMPACT_ATOMS: atom_id res chain seq x y z
N MET A 1 -17.80 -37.71 7.65
CA MET A 1 -17.38 -38.10 9.01
C MET A 1 -18.59 -37.89 9.92
N THR A 2 -18.72 -38.62 11.03
CA THR A 2 -19.81 -38.37 11.99
C THR A 2 -19.49 -37.16 12.86
N ASP A 3 -20.50 -36.49 13.44
CA ASP A 3 -20.29 -35.31 14.30
C ASP A 3 -19.35 -35.61 15.48
N SER A 4 -19.41 -36.83 16.02
CA SER A 4 -18.51 -37.28 17.09
C SER A 4 -17.07 -37.50 16.62
N GLU A 5 -16.87 -37.99 15.39
CA GLU A 5 -15.54 -38.15 14.80
C GLU A 5 -14.92 -36.79 14.48
N LEU A 6 -15.71 -35.85 13.95
CA LEU A 6 -15.28 -34.47 13.68
C LEU A 6 -14.89 -33.74 14.97
N ALA A 7 -15.69 -33.88 16.03
CA ALA A 7 -15.34 -33.33 17.33
C ALA A 7 -14.09 -34.00 17.94
N GLY A 8 -13.81 -35.27 17.60
CA GLY A 8 -12.56 -35.94 17.91
C GLY A 8 -11.38 -35.30 17.17
N GLU A 9 -11.49 -35.12 15.87
CA GLU A 9 -10.45 -34.53 15.02
C GLU A 9 -10.11 -33.09 15.46
N LEU A 10 -11.11 -32.27 15.77
CA LEU A 10 -10.89 -30.90 16.25
C LEU A 10 -10.17 -30.83 17.60
N ARG A 11 -10.41 -31.79 18.50
CA ARG A 11 -9.68 -31.89 19.77
C ARG A 11 -8.24 -32.35 19.55
N GLU A 12 -8.01 -33.30 18.64
CA GLU A 12 -6.67 -33.71 18.26
C GLU A 12 -5.87 -32.54 17.65
N LEU A 13 -6.51 -31.73 16.80
CA LEU A 13 -5.93 -30.51 16.27
C LEU A 13 -5.66 -29.46 17.36
N ALA A 14 -6.56 -29.33 18.35
CA ALA A 14 -6.38 -28.41 19.48
C ALA A 14 -5.18 -28.78 20.36
N ASP A 15 -4.86 -30.07 20.47
CA ASP A 15 -3.70 -30.58 21.21
C ASP A 15 -2.39 -30.47 20.44
N HIS A 16 -2.44 -30.11 19.15
CA HIS A 16 -1.24 -29.95 18.34
C HIS A 16 -0.43 -28.72 18.80
N PRO A 17 0.90 -28.84 19.02
CA PRO A 17 1.73 -27.75 19.55
C PRO A 17 1.64 -26.44 18.75
N HIS A 18 1.66 -26.55 17.42
CA HIS A 18 1.54 -25.39 16.53
C HIS A 18 0.18 -24.68 16.60
N LEU A 19 -0.89 -25.31 17.10
CA LEU A 19 -2.23 -24.72 17.21
C LEU A 19 -2.57 -24.31 18.66
N ALA A 20 -1.59 -24.33 19.56
CA ALA A 20 -1.79 -24.02 20.98
C ALA A 20 -2.42 -22.63 21.21
N ALA A 21 -2.13 -21.66 20.35
CA ALA A 21 -2.70 -20.31 20.42
C ALA A 21 -4.23 -20.29 20.27
N ARG A 22 -4.80 -21.30 19.61
CA ARG A 22 -6.24 -21.41 19.32
C ARG A 22 -6.88 -22.68 19.92
N ARG A 23 -6.19 -23.32 20.87
CA ARG A 23 -6.62 -24.57 21.50
C ARG A 23 -8.01 -24.47 22.13
N ASP A 24 -8.25 -23.42 22.89
CA ASP A 24 -9.53 -23.24 23.60
C ASP A 24 -10.67 -23.06 22.60
N GLN A 25 -10.46 -22.30 21.53
CA GLN A 25 -11.45 -22.09 20.47
C GLN A 25 -11.75 -23.36 19.68
N LEU A 26 -10.73 -24.18 19.38
CA LEU A 26 -10.92 -25.47 18.69
C LEU A 26 -11.67 -26.49 19.56
N ASN A 27 -11.34 -26.56 20.85
CA ASN A 27 -12.07 -27.39 21.82
C ASN A 27 -13.52 -26.95 21.98
N ASP A 28 -13.73 -25.64 21.98
CA ASP A 28 -15.05 -25.04 22.13
C ASP A 28 -15.93 -25.23 20.88
N LEU A 29 -15.33 -25.21 19.68
CA LEU A 29 -15.95 -25.60 18.41
C LEU A 29 -16.28 -27.10 18.37
N ALA A 30 -15.36 -27.97 18.81
CA ALA A 30 -15.60 -29.40 18.91
C ALA A 30 -16.81 -29.73 19.79
N ASN A 31 -16.96 -29.03 20.91
CA ASN A 31 -18.13 -29.18 21.78
C ASN A 31 -19.41 -28.65 21.13
N ALA A 32 -19.32 -27.56 20.35
CA ALA A 32 -20.45 -26.97 19.65
C ALA A 32 -21.00 -27.84 18.51
N ILE A 33 -20.16 -28.68 17.90
CA ILE A 33 -20.58 -29.66 16.89
C ILE A 33 -21.41 -30.79 17.51
N THR A 34 -21.07 -31.22 18.72
CA THR A 34 -21.81 -32.28 19.42
C THR A 34 -23.03 -31.79 20.21
N ASP A 35 -23.11 -30.48 20.49
CA ASP A 35 -24.17 -29.86 21.29
C ASP A 35 -24.88 -28.74 20.50
N PRO A 36 -26.11 -28.97 20.00
CA PRO A 36 -26.88 -27.98 19.26
C PRO A 36 -27.11 -26.67 20.01
N GLY A 37 -27.15 -26.70 21.35
CA GLY A 37 -27.33 -25.51 22.18
C GLY A 37 -26.12 -24.57 22.15
N ARG A 38 -24.93 -25.09 21.83
CA ARG A 38 -23.67 -24.35 21.75
C ARG A 38 -23.25 -24.04 20.31
N ALA A 39 -23.91 -24.64 19.32
CA ALA A 39 -23.70 -24.39 17.90
C ALA A 39 -24.04 -22.95 17.48
N GLY A 40 -25.08 -22.36 18.09
CA GLY A 40 -25.62 -21.06 17.67
C GLY A 40 -24.60 -19.91 17.60
N ARG A 41 -23.64 -19.85 18.53
CA ARG A 41 -22.58 -18.81 18.54
C ARG A 41 -21.56 -18.95 17.41
N TRP A 42 -21.38 -20.17 16.89
CA TRP A 42 -20.41 -20.46 15.83
C TRP A 42 -21.03 -20.36 14.44
N CYS A 43 -22.36 -20.45 14.32
CA CYS A 43 -23.08 -20.31 13.05
C CYS A 43 -22.91 -18.93 12.37
N GLU A 44 -22.63 -17.89 13.14
CA GLU A 44 -22.43 -16.51 12.65
C GLU A 44 -20.95 -16.18 12.40
N VAL A 45 -20.03 -17.02 12.88
CA VAL A 45 -18.59 -16.80 12.78
C VAL A 45 -18.07 -17.43 11.49
N ASP A 46 -17.35 -16.65 10.68
CA ASP A 46 -16.56 -17.22 9.58
C ASP A 46 -15.37 -17.98 10.17
N LEU A 47 -15.48 -19.32 10.17
CA LEU A 47 -14.45 -20.21 10.68
C LEU A 47 -13.12 -20.07 9.94
N PHE A 48 -13.12 -19.76 8.65
CA PHE A 48 -11.88 -19.63 7.88
C PHE A 48 -11.15 -18.33 8.19
N ALA A 49 -11.89 -17.25 8.46
CA ALA A 49 -11.32 -15.99 8.94
C ALA A 49 -10.84 -16.12 10.40
N ALA A 50 -11.62 -16.80 11.26
CA ALA A 50 -11.30 -16.96 12.67
C ALA A 50 -10.06 -17.84 12.93
N PHE A 51 -9.81 -18.82 12.04
CA PHE A 51 -8.65 -19.72 12.08
C PHE A 51 -7.68 -19.48 10.91
N ALA A 52 -7.48 -18.20 10.53
CA ALA A 52 -6.52 -17.84 9.51
C ALA A 52 -5.13 -18.45 9.81
N PRO A 53 -4.43 -19.05 8.82
CA PRO A 53 -3.17 -19.77 9.06
C PRO A 53 -2.09 -18.92 9.71
N ASP A 54 -2.07 -17.62 9.41
CA ASP A 54 -1.05 -16.67 9.89
C ASP A 54 -1.24 -16.33 11.38
N ASP A 55 -2.46 -16.46 11.90
CA ASP A 55 -2.82 -16.13 13.28
C ASP A 55 -3.03 -17.37 14.18
N SER A 56 -3.15 -18.55 13.58
CA SER A 56 -3.49 -19.79 14.29
C SER A 56 -2.31 -20.75 14.44
N ILE A 57 -1.34 -20.72 13.52
CA ILE A 57 -0.21 -21.66 13.49
C ILE A 57 1.05 -20.96 13.97
N LEU A 58 1.54 -21.36 15.15
CA LEU A 58 2.85 -20.96 15.66
C LEU A 58 3.93 -21.71 14.88
N VAL A 59 4.67 -21.02 14.02
CA VAL A 59 5.83 -21.58 13.32
C VAL A 59 7.05 -21.48 14.25
N ASP A 60 7.69 -22.61 14.55
CA ASP A 60 8.82 -22.69 15.50
C ASP A 60 10.17 -22.21 14.92
N ASP A 61 10.20 -21.64 13.70
CA ASP A 61 11.42 -21.21 13.03
C ASP A 61 11.62 -19.67 13.07
N GLU A 62 12.77 -19.25 13.62
CA GLU A 62 13.37 -17.92 13.47
C GLU A 62 13.87 -17.66 12.02
N PRO A 63 14.24 -16.42 11.62
CA PRO A 63 13.93 -15.11 12.17
C PRO A 63 13.09 -14.29 11.17
N VAL A 64 11.94 -13.78 11.62
CA VAL A 64 11.28 -12.69 10.91
C VAL A 64 11.91 -11.39 11.39
N ASP A 65 12.69 -10.76 10.52
CA ASP A 65 13.30 -9.44 10.71
C ASP A 65 12.27 -8.30 10.60
N THR A 66 11.03 -8.54 11.01
CA THR A 66 9.99 -7.51 11.10
C THR A 66 9.38 -7.51 12.50
N THR A 67 9.94 -6.60 13.30
CA THR A 67 9.26 -5.86 14.37
C THR A 67 8.58 -6.66 15.50
N SER A 68 9.20 -6.54 16.68
CA SER A 68 8.61 -6.54 18.02
C SER A 68 8.07 -7.86 18.60
N SER A 69 8.95 -8.64 19.24
CA SER A 69 8.65 -9.23 20.56
C SER A 69 9.93 -9.59 21.35
N PRO A 70 9.98 -9.40 22.68
CA PRO A 70 11.23 -9.45 23.43
C PRO A 70 11.45 -10.78 24.17
N ARG A 71 12.73 -11.13 24.34
CA ARG A 71 13.35 -12.02 25.35
C ARG A 71 13.34 -13.53 25.10
N ARG A 72 14.45 -14.01 24.51
CA ARG A 72 15.21 -15.17 25.03
C ARG A 72 16.73 -14.89 25.02
N PRO A 73 17.52 -15.42 25.97
CA PRO A 73 18.88 -14.96 26.24
C PRO A 73 19.88 -15.38 25.16
N ARG A 74 20.45 -14.37 24.50
CA ARG A 74 21.27 -14.38 23.26
C ARG A 74 22.60 -15.15 23.33
N TRP A 75 23.09 -15.46 24.52
CA TRP A 75 24.47 -15.92 24.73
C TRP A 75 24.75 -17.37 24.32
N ARG A 76 23.75 -18.27 24.32
CA ARG A 76 23.93 -19.68 23.91
C ARG A 76 23.88 -19.91 22.39
N ARG A 77 23.45 -18.91 21.59
CA ARG A 77 23.45 -18.97 20.11
C ARG A 77 24.74 -18.44 19.47
N GLY A 78 25.60 -17.77 20.23
CA GLY A 78 26.74 -17.03 19.67
C GLY A 78 27.87 -17.89 19.12
N LEU A 79 28.15 -19.06 19.71
CA LEU A 79 29.32 -19.86 19.30
C LEU A 79 29.10 -20.59 17.97
N GLY A 80 27.90 -21.11 17.69
CA GLY A 80 27.62 -21.78 16.40
C GLY A 80 27.47 -20.79 15.23
N ALA A 81 26.82 -19.64 15.48
CA ALA A 81 26.54 -18.65 14.45
C ALA A 81 27.78 -17.83 14.00
N ALA A 82 28.83 -17.76 14.82
CA ALA A 82 30.05 -17.00 14.52
C ALA A 82 31.13 -17.83 13.80
N VAL A 83 31.03 -19.16 13.80
CA VAL A 83 32.08 -20.04 13.25
C VAL A 83 32.10 -19.99 11.72
N GLY A 84 30.92 -19.95 11.06
CA GLY A 84 30.84 -19.86 9.59
C GLY A 84 31.55 -18.63 9.00
N PRO A 85 31.20 -17.40 9.44
CA PRO A 85 31.86 -16.19 8.95
C PRO A 85 33.36 -16.14 9.29
N ALA A 86 33.77 -16.69 10.44
CA ALA A 86 35.18 -16.73 10.84
C ALA A 86 36.03 -17.65 9.95
N LEU A 87 35.46 -18.74 9.43
CA LEU A 87 36.16 -19.69 8.55
C LEU A 87 36.63 -19.08 7.23
N VAL A 88 35.97 -18.02 6.74
CA VAL A 88 36.35 -17.29 5.52
C VAL A 88 37.74 -16.66 5.64
N PHE A 89 38.19 -16.38 6.86
CA PHE A 89 39.51 -15.81 7.10
C PHE A 89 40.62 -16.84 7.14
N VAL A 90 40.33 -18.14 7.20
CA VAL A 90 41.35 -19.19 7.29
C VAL A 90 42.26 -19.22 6.05
N PRO A 91 41.75 -19.24 4.80
CA PRO A 91 42.60 -19.19 3.61
C PRO A 91 43.44 -17.91 3.56
N ILE A 92 42.86 -16.78 3.97
CA ILE A 92 43.55 -15.49 4.02
C ILE A 92 44.69 -15.54 5.05
N LEU A 93 44.45 -16.11 6.23
CA LEU A 93 45.47 -16.28 7.25
C LEU A 93 46.62 -17.16 6.77
N ILE A 94 46.30 -18.26 6.06
CA ILE A 94 47.32 -19.16 5.50
C ILE A 94 48.22 -18.39 4.53
N THR A 95 47.66 -17.62 3.58
CA THR A 95 48.47 -16.89 2.59
C THR A 95 49.34 -15.82 3.24
N TRP A 96 48.83 -15.08 4.23
CA TRP A 96 49.61 -14.09 4.97
C TRP A 96 50.75 -14.72 5.79
N LEU A 97 50.51 -15.86 6.44
CA LEU A 97 51.54 -16.60 7.16
C LEU A 97 52.67 -17.06 6.22
N GLY A 98 52.31 -17.55 5.03
CA GLY A 98 53.28 -17.92 4.00
C GLY A 98 54.16 -16.77 3.56
N LEU A 99 53.53 -15.65 3.24
CA LEU A 99 54.24 -14.47 2.79
C LEU A 99 55.19 -13.96 3.88
N MET A 100 54.73 -13.89 5.13
CA MET A 100 55.55 -13.45 6.25
C MET A 100 56.79 -14.36 6.44
N MET A 101 56.62 -15.67 6.41
CA MET A 101 57.74 -16.63 6.51
C MET A 101 58.69 -16.54 5.32
N ALA A 102 58.14 -16.39 4.11
CA ALA A 102 58.94 -16.24 2.88
C ALA A 102 59.75 -14.94 2.87
N THR A 103 59.16 -13.83 3.33
CA THR A 103 59.87 -12.54 3.44
C THR A 103 60.97 -12.58 4.49
N GLY A 104 60.77 -13.30 5.61
CA GLY A 104 61.81 -13.52 6.61
C GLY A 104 62.98 -14.31 6.03
N ALA A 105 62.71 -15.47 5.43
CA ALA A 105 63.75 -16.30 4.82
C ALA A 105 64.50 -15.62 3.67
N TYR A 106 63.82 -14.76 2.90
CA TYR A 106 64.46 -13.95 1.87
C TYR A 106 65.43 -12.91 2.45
N GLY A 107 65.10 -12.30 3.59
CA GLY A 107 66.01 -11.42 4.33
C GLY A 107 67.29 -12.14 4.72
N ASP A 108 67.17 -13.34 5.30
CA ASP A 108 68.32 -14.15 5.69
C ASP A 108 69.21 -14.50 4.47
N VAL A 109 68.60 -14.87 3.34
CA VAL A 109 69.34 -15.17 2.09
C VAL A 109 70.10 -13.95 1.57
N LEU A 110 69.53 -12.75 1.70
CA LEU A 110 70.15 -11.52 1.24
C LEU A 110 71.34 -11.12 2.11
N ASP A 111 71.23 -11.32 3.42
CA ASP A 111 72.30 -11.02 4.38
C ASP A 111 73.54 -11.90 4.15
N ASP A 112 73.36 -13.17 3.76
CA ASP A 112 74.45 -14.10 3.50
C ASP A 112 74.99 -14.08 2.04
N GLY A 113 74.11 -13.86 1.06
CA GLY A 113 74.43 -13.99 -0.37
C GLY A 113 74.69 -12.67 -1.11
N GLY A 114 74.44 -11.53 -0.47
CA GLY A 114 74.72 -10.20 -1.02
C GLY A 114 74.06 -9.93 -2.39
N VAL A 115 74.80 -9.29 -3.31
CA VAL A 115 74.28 -8.81 -4.60
C VAL A 115 73.86 -9.94 -5.55
N ASP A 116 74.49 -11.12 -5.47
CA ASP A 116 74.17 -12.25 -6.35
C ASP A 116 72.86 -12.94 -5.95
N ALA A 117 72.56 -13.01 -4.66
CA ALA A 117 71.27 -13.48 -4.17
C ALA A 117 70.12 -12.55 -4.59
N ALA A 118 70.34 -11.23 -4.58
CA ALA A 118 69.35 -10.23 -5.00
C ALA A 118 68.96 -10.31 -6.50
N ARG A 119 69.77 -10.98 -7.33
CA ARG A 119 69.51 -11.15 -8.77
C ARG A 119 68.60 -12.33 -9.09
N ARG A 120 68.43 -13.29 -8.17
CA ARG A 120 67.49 -14.41 -8.35
C ARG A 120 66.05 -13.89 -8.17
N PRO A 121 65.07 -14.36 -8.96
CA PRO A 121 63.69 -13.97 -8.77
C PRO A 121 63.11 -14.58 -7.50
N PHE A 122 62.42 -13.76 -6.69
CA PHE A 122 61.85 -14.16 -5.39
C PHE A 122 60.98 -15.43 -5.46
N LEU A 123 60.12 -15.53 -6.47
CA LEU A 123 59.23 -16.69 -6.62
C LEU A 123 60.00 -18.00 -6.88
N GLU A 124 61.11 -17.94 -7.62
CA GLU A 124 61.95 -19.11 -7.85
C GLU A 124 62.62 -19.56 -6.54
N MET A 125 63.14 -18.61 -5.76
CA MET A 125 63.71 -18.90 -4.44
C MET A 125 62.65 -19.43 -3.44
N TRP A 126 61.43 -18.90 -3.48
CA TRP A 126 60.35 -19.38 -2.62
C TRP A 126 59.87 -20.79 -3.00
N GLN A 127 59.87 -21.13 -4.29
CA GLN A 127 59.60 -22.50 -4.74
C GLN A 127 60.69 -23.48 -4.28
N GLN A 128 61.94 -23.04 -4.20
CA GLN A 128 63.09 -23.84 -3.77
C GLN A 128 63.32 -23.80 -2.25
N GLY A 129 62.50 -23.05 -1.48
CA GLY A 129 62.60 -22.97 -0.02
C GLY A 129 63.77 -22.13 0.51
N PHE A 130 64.23 -21.14 -0.25
CA PHE A 130 65.31 -20.20 0.15
C PHE A 130 66.59 -20.93 0.61
N ASP A 131 67.06 -21.88 -0.20
CA ASP A 131 68.27 -22.68 0.05
C ASP A 131 68.22 -23.44 1.40
N GLY A 132 67.02 -23.91 1.79
CA GLY A 132 66.78 -24.72 3.00
C GLY A 132 66.45 -23.91 4.26
N ARG A 133 66.31 -22.59 4.15
CA ARG A 133 65.99 -21.70 5.29
C ARG A 133 64.50 -21.60 5.58
N LEU A 134 63.67 -21.99 4.61
CA LEU A 134 62.22 -22.04 4.78
C LEU A 134 61.76 -23.48 5.07
N PRO A 135 60.93 -23.71 6.10
CA PRO A 135 60.36 -25.03 6.33
C PRO A 135 59.51 -25.46 5.13
N ARG A 136 59.60 -26.73 4.75
CA ARG A 136 58.94 -27.30 3.56
C ARG A 136 57.44 -26.97 3.48
N LEU A 137 56.75 -26.92 4.61
CA LEU A 137 55.32 -26.57 4.69
C LEU A 137 54.99 -25.17 4.15
N PHE A 138 55.95 -24.23 4.20
CA PHE A 138 55.77 -22.85 3.76
C PHE A 138 56.34 -22.57 2.36
N GLU A 139 56.93 -23.57 1.70
CA GLU A 139 57.29 -23.48 0.28
C GLU A 139 56.05 -23.12 -0.54
N PHE A 140 56.25 -22.34 -1.60
CA PHE A 140 55.17 -21.77 -2.42
C PHE A 140 54.11 -22.81 -2.84
N GLY A 141 54.55 -23.99 -3.29
CA GLY A 141 53.64 -25.04 -3.74
C GLY A 141 52.78 -25.62 -2.61
N ASN A 142 53.36 -25.85 -1.44
CA ASN A 142 52.66 -26.45 -0.31
C ASN A 142 51.65 -25.47 0.29
N ILE A 143 52.01 -24.20 0.39
CA ILE A 143 51.07 -23.20 0.91
C ILE A 143 49.92 -22.90 -0.05
N ALA A 144 50.18 -22.89 -1.36
CA ALA A 144 49.13 -22.79 -2.37
C ALA A 144 48.17 -23.99 -2.26
N LEU A 145 48.70 -25.20 -2.08
CA LEU A 145 47.89 -26.41 -1.87
C LEU A 145 47.06 -26.35 -0.58
N CYS A 146 47.65 -25.93 0.54
CA CYS A 146 46.95 -25.74 1.81
C CYS A 146 45.83 -24.70 1.70
N THR A 147 46.09 -23.58 1.02
CA THR A 147 45.09 -22.52 0.78
C THR A 147 43.95 -23.04 -0.08
N LEU A 148 44.25 -23.75 -1.17
CA LEU A 148 43.25 -24.36 -2.04
C LEU A 148 42.40 -25.39 -1.29
N ALA A 149 43.03 -26.24 -0.48
CA ALA A 149 42.34 -27.21 0.37
C ALA A 149 41.43 -26.51 1.40
N ALA A 150 41.88 -25.41 2.02
CA ALA A 150 41.07 -24.63 2.95
C ALA A 150 39.83 -24.01 2.26
N ILE A 151 39.99 -23.46 1.05
CA ILE A 151 38.88 -22.94 0.25
C ILE A 151 37.90 -24.07 -0.10
N PHE A 152 38.41 -25.22 -0.54
CA PHE A 152 37.57 -26.37 -0.87
C PHE A 152 36.76 -26.86 0.34
N CYS A 153 37.40 -27.00 1.50
CA CYS A 153 36.73 -27.35 2.75
C CYS A 153 35.65 -26.33 3.13
N LEU A 154 35.89 -25.04 2.92
CA LEU A 154 34.90 -23.99 3.16
C LEU A 154 33.69 -24.15 2.24
N ILE A 155 33.91 -24.39 0.95
CA ILE A 155 32.81 -24.63 0.00
C ILE A 155 32.01 -25.86 0.43
N CYS A 156 32.68 -26.97 0.76
CA CYS A 156 32.00 -28.17 1.25
C CYS A 156 31.21 -27.90 2.52
N TRP A 157 31.75 -27.12 3.46
CA TRP A 157 31.07 -26.73 4.69
C TRP A 157 29.80 -25.92 4.40
N THR A 158 29.90 -24.89 3.56
CA THR A 158 28.77 -24.05 3.16
C THR A 158 27.68 -24.87 2.47
N VAL A 159 28.06 -25.78 1.56
CA VAL A 159 27.11 -26.67 0.89
C VAL A 159 26.46 -27.62 1.88
N TYR A 160 27.23 -28.20 2.80
CA TYR A 160 26.71 -29.09 3.84
C TYR A 160 25.71 -28.37 4.75
N GLU A 161 26.05 -27.17 5.22
CA GLU A 161 25.17 -26.35 6.07
C GLU A 161 23.89 -25.99 5.32
N ASN A 162 23.99 -25.61 4.05
CA ASN A 162 22.84 -25.29 3.22
C ASN A 162 21.92 -26.49 3.01
N ILE A 163 22.47 -27.67 2.67
CA ILE A 163 21.66 -28.90 2.49
C ILE A 163 21.04 -29.34 3.82
N ALA A 164 21.81 -29.31 4.91
CA ALA A 164 21.32 -29.69 6.23
C ALA A 164 20.21 -28.76 6.72
N ARG A 165 20.32 -27.46 6.43
CA ARG A 165 19.30 -26.46 6.73
C ARG A 165 18.05 -26.66 5.88
N ASN A 166 18.21 -26.73 4.56
CA ASN A 166 17.10 -26.94 3.63
C ASN A 166 16.32 -28.22 3.95
N SER A 167 17.00 -29.31 4.30
CA SER A 167 16.33 -30.57 4.64
C SER A 167 15.48 -30.48 5.92
N ARG A 168 15.91 -29.66 6.88
CA ARG A 168 15.15 -29.43 8.13
C ARG A 168 13.95 -28.52 7.89
N GLU A 169 14.14 -27.45 7.14
CA GLU A 169 13.08 -26.52 6.71
C GLU A 169 12.04 -27.25 5.84
N ASP A 170 12.46 -28.10 4.89
CA ASP A 170 11.56 -28.89 4.06
C ASP A 170 10.70 -29.86 4.86
N ALA A 171 11.24 -30.43 5.95
CA ALA A 171 10.52 -31.35 6.81
C ALA A 171 9.49 -30.61 7.68
N SER A 172 9.88 -29.47 8.28
CA SER A 172 8.99 -28.64 9.08
C SER A 172 7.86 -28.05 8.21
N GLU A 173 8.19 -27.54 7.03
CA GLU A 173 7.20 -27.02 6.10
C GLU A 173 6.20 -28.08 5.63
N ARG A 174 6.66 -29.30 5.33
CA ARG A 174 5.76 -30.40 4.92
C ARG A 174 4.80 -30.77 6.04
N ALA A 175 5.28 -30.85 7.28
CA ALA A 175 4.44 -31.10 8.44
C ALA A 175 3.39 -29.98 8.65
N LEU A 176 3.81 -28.72 8.53
CA LEU A 176 2.91 -27.56 8.63
C LEU A 176 1.89 -27.52 7.50
N ARG A 177 2.29 -27.85 6.27
CA ARG A 177 1.38 -27.98 5.12
C ARG A 177 0.33 -29.06 5.37
N ALA A 178 0.73 -30.23 5.86
CA ALA A 178 -0.20 -31.31 6.21
C ALA A 178 -1.18 -30.87 7.32
N LEU A 179 -0.69 -30.19 8.35
CA LEU A 179 -1.53 -29.65 9.43
C LEU A 179 -2.55 -28.63 8.92
N ARG A 180 -2.15 -27.71 8.03
CA ARG A 180 -3.06 -26.73 7.40
C ARG A 180 -4.16 -27.41 6.59
N VAL A 181 -3.83 -28.49 5.88
CA VAL A 181 -4.81 -29.26 5.10
C VAL A 181 -5.81 -29.94 6.04
N ARG A 182 -5.33 -30.58 7.11
CA ARG A 182 -6.19 -31.21 8.12
C ARG A 182 -7.13 -30.19 8.78
N LEU A 183 -6.59 -29.06 9.24
CA LEU A 183 -7.38 -27.99 9.85
C LEU A 183 -8.46 -27.47 8.90
N ARG A 184 -8.12 -27.17 7.64
CA ARG A 184 -9.11 -26.70 6.66
C ARG A 184 -10.18 -27.74 6.37
N GLY A 185 -9.82 -29.02 6.33
CA GLY A 185 -10.77 -30.13 6.19
C GLY A 185 -11.79 -30.12 7.33
N ALA A 186 -11.31 -30.12 8.58
CA ALA A 186 -12.16 -30.10 9.76
C ALA A 186 -13.05 -28.84 9.84
N LEU A 187 -12.53 -27.65 9.50
CA LEU A 187 -13.32 -26.41 9.47
C LEU A 187 -14.40 -26.42 8.37
N THR A 188 -14.12 -27.05 7.23
CA THR A 188 -15.12 -27.20 6.15
C THR A 188 -16.28 -28.07 6.63
N GLU A 189 -15.99 -29.20 7.25
CA GLU A 189 -17.03 -30.10 7.75
C GLU A 189 -17.79 -29.48 8.93
N ALA A 190 -17.10 -28.77 9.83
CA ALA A 190 -17.73 -27.98 10.88
C ALA A 190 -18.68 -26.91 10.32
N SER A 191 -18.28 -26.21 9.25
CA SER A 191 -19.12 -25.21 8.58
C SER A 191 -20.39 -25.84 7.98
N LEU A 192 -20.29 -27.06 7.46
CA LEU A 192 -21.46 -27.79 6.91
C LEU A 192 -22.44 -28.18 8.03
N VAL A 193 -21.94 -28.73 9.14
CA VAL A 193 -22.76 -29.09 10.31
C VAL A 193 -23.43 -27.86 10.91
N LEU A 194 -22.68 -26.77 11.14
CA LEU A 194 -23.23 -25.50 11.63
C LEU A 194 -24.22 -24.88 10.64
N GLY A 195 -23.97 -25.03 9.34
CA GLY A 195 -24.89 -24.62 8.28
C GLY A 195 -26.24 -25.34 8.36
N GLN A 196 -26.24 -26.66 8.63
CA GLN A 196 -27.46 -27.42 8.85
C GLN A 196 -28.23 -26.92 10.09
N VAL A 197 -27.54 -26.64 11.19
CA VAL A 197 -28.15 -26.06 12.39
C VAL A 197 -28.78 -24.69 12.09
N ARG A 198 -28.09 -23.83 11.33
CA ARG A 198 -28.61 -22.52 10.90
C ARG A 198 -29.86 -22.62 10.02
N LEU A 199 -29.94 -23.64 9.16
CA LEU A 199 -31.12 -23.90 8.34
C LEU A 199 -32.28 -24.49 9.16
N SER A 200 -31.98 -25.20 10.24
CA SER A 200 -32.98 -25.77 11.17
C SER A 200 -33.63 -24.76 12.12
N SER A 201 -33.27 -23.47 12.04
CA SER A 201 -34.00 -22.36 12.67
C SER A 201 -34.87 -21.50 11.69
N PRO A 202 -35.83 -22.08 10.93
CA PRO A 202 -36.66 -21.34 9.96
C PRO A 202 -37.45 -20.17 10.55
N GLU A 203 -37.84 -20.25 11.81
CA GLU A 203 -38.67 -19.22 12.46
C GLU A 203 -37.97 -17.86 12.54
N ARG A 204 -36.63 -17.86 12.66
CA ARG A 204 -35.82 -16.64 12.75
C ARG A 204 -35.66 -15.97 11.38
N PHE A 205 -35.43 -16.76 10.32
CA PHE A 205 -35.39 -16.26 8.94
C PHE A 205 -36.74 -15.70 8.48
N GLY A 206 -37.86 -16.34 8.85
CA GLY A 206 -39.20 -15.83 8.55
C GLY A 206 -39.50 -14.49 9.23
N ALA A 207 -39.06 -14.33 10.48
CA ALA A 207 -39.18 -13.08 11.22
C ALA A 207 -38.33 -11.95 10.59
N GLU A 208 -37.09 -12.24 10.19
CA GLU A 208 -36.17 -11.28 9.56
C GLU A 208 -36.66 -10.82 8.17
N LEU A 209 -37.19 -11.74 7.36
CA LEU A 209 -37.77 -11.43 6.05
C LEU A 209 -39.03 -10.58 6.17
N SER A 210 -39.91 -10.90 7.13
CA SER A 210 -41.13 -10.12 7.39
C SER A 210 -40.80 -8.69 7.85
N ARG A 211 -39.75 -8.54 8.66
CA ARG A 211 -39.24 -7.22 9.09
C ARG A 211 -38.66 -6.43 7.91
N THR A 212 -37.85 -7.07 7.08
CA THR A 212 -37.27 -6.44 5.88
C THR A 212 -38.35 -6.03 4.88
N ALA A 213 -39.40 -6.85 4.72
CA ALA A 213 -40.54 -6.51 3.87
C ALA A 213 -41.33 -5.30 4.41
N ALA A 214 -41.48 -5.17 5.73
CA ALA A 214 -42.10 -4.01 6.36
C ALA A 214 -41.28 -2.73 6.13
N ASP A 215 -39.95 -2.81 6.24
CA ASP A 215 -39.05 -1.67 6.02
C ASP A 215 -39.06 -1.20 4.55
N ILE A 216 -39.09 -2.13 3.58
CA ILE A 216 -39.25 -1.80 2.16
C ILE A 216 -40.58 -1.10 1.89
N GLY A 217 -41.66 -1.54 2.54
CA GLY A 217 -42.96 -0.87 2.46
C GLY A 217 -42.90 0.58 2.95
N PHE A 218 -42.23 0.81 4.09
CA PHE A 218 -42.04 2.14 4.64
C PHE A 218 -41.21 3.06 3.73
N VAL A 219 -40.09 2.56 3.19
CA VAL A 219 -39.24 3.30 2.23
C VAL A 219 -40.02 3.65 0.96
N GLY A 220 -40.82 2.72 0.43
CA GLY A 220 -41.65 2.95 -0.76
C GLY A 220 -42.69 4.06 -0.54
N THR A 221 -43.34 4.08 0.64
CA THR A 221 -44.30 5.15 0.97
C THR A 221 -43.61 6.51 1.16
N THR A 222 -42.44 6.54 1.78
CA THR A 222 -41.64 7.76 1.95
C THR A 222 -41.15 8.31 0.62
N ALA A 223 -40.61 7.45 -0.26
CA ALA A 223 -40.15 7.84 -1.59
C ALA A 223 -41.29 8.42 -2.44
N ARG A 224 -42.49 7.83 -2.37
CA ARG A 224 -43.68 8.35 -3.07
C ARG A 224 -44.08 9.73 -2.54
N LYS A 225 -44.06 9.94 -1.22
CA LYS A 225 -44.37 11.24 -0.61
C LYS A 225 -43.39 12.33 -1.06
N VAL A 226 -42.08 12.03 -1.00
CA VAL A 226 -41.03 12.95 -1.46
C VAL A 226 -41.18 13.27 -2.95
N HIS A 227 -41.50 12.29 -3.79
CA HIS A 227 -41.74 12.51 -5.22
C HIS A 227 -42.95 13.43 -5.47
N THR A 228 -44.03 13.29 -4.70
CA THR A 228 -45.20 14.18 -4.80
C THR A 228 -44.85 15.60 -4.39
N GLU A 229 -44.16 15.79 -3.27
CA GLU A 229 -43.72 17.11 -2.80
C GLU A 229 -42.73 17.78 -3.79
N LEU A 230 -41.83 16.99 -4.40
CA LEU A 230 -40.91 17.48 -5.44
C LEU A 230 -41.64 17.96 -6.69
N VAL A 231 -42.63 17.20 -7.18
CA VAL A 231 -43.43 17.57 -8.34
C VAL A 231 -44.21 18.86 -8.06
N GLU A 232 -44.79 18.98 -6.88
CA GLU A 232 -45.50 20.19 -6.45
C GLU A 232 -44.56 21.41 -6.39
N ALA A 233 -43.39 21.27 -5.78
CA ALA A 233 -42.38 22.32 -5.74
C ALA A 233 -41.87 22.72 -7.14
N LEU A 234 -41.72 21.76 -8.05
CA LEU A 234 -41.37 22.00 -9.46
C LEU A 234 -42.46 22.79 -10.19
N THR A 235 -43.73 22.48 -9.95
CA THR A 235 -44.84 23.24 -10.55
C THR A 235 -44.88 24.68 -10.05
N LEU A 236 -44.69 24.90 -8.75
CA LEU A 236 -44.65 26.24 -8.16
C LEU A 236 -43.46 27.06 -8.67
N THR A 237 -42.29 26.45 -8.82
CA THR A 237 -41.09 27.12 -9.34
C THR A 237 -41.21 27.45 -10.83
N LEU A 238 -41.82 26.57 -11.64
CA LEU A 238 -42.13 26.86 -13.04
C LEU A 238 -43.13 28.02 -13.18
N GLU A 239 -44.16 28.06 -12.35
CA GLU A 239 -45.14 29.14 -12.35
C GLU A 239 -44.50 30.48 -11.95
N ALA A 240 -43.67 30.49 -10.90
CA ALA A 240 -42.92 31.67 -10.49
C ALA A 240 -41.93 32.15 -11.58
N THR A 241 -41.25 31.22 -12.25
CA THR A 241 -40.33 31.52 -13.35
C THR A 241 -41.08 32.14 -14.52
N ARG A 242 -42.23 31.57 -14.91
CA ARG A 242 -43.09 32.11 -15.97
C ARG A 242 -43.56 33.53 -15.66
N LYS A 243 -44.04 33.76 -14.43
CA LYS A 243 -44.46 35.10 -13.98
C LYS A 243 -43.32 36.12 -14.04
N THR A 244 -42.09 35.69 -13.74
CA THR A 244 -40.89 36.53 -13.83
C THR A 244 -40.54 36.84 -15.28
N THR A 245 -40.64 35.85 -16.18
CA THR A 245 -40.45 36.04 -17.63
C THR A 245 -41.47 37.02 -18.21
N ASP A 246 -42.75 36.91 -17.82
CA ASP A 246 -43.81 37.82 -18.27
C ASP A 246 -43.54 39.26 -17.79
N ALA A 247 -43.08 39.43 -16.55
CA ALA A 247 -42.70 40.73 -16.00
C ALA A 247 -41.49 41.34 -16.74
N LEU A 248 -40.46 40.55 -17.03
CA LEU A 248 -39.29 40.96 -17.84
C LEU A 248 -39.70 41.40 -19.25
N ALA A 249 -40.61 40.67 -19.89
CA ALA A 249 -41.15 41.03 -21.20
C ALA A 249 -41.92 42.36 -21.14
N GLY A 250 -42.72 42.57 -20.09
CA GLY A 250 -43.40 43.84 -19.84
C GLY A 250 -42.42 45.01 -19.67
N SER A 251 -41.41 44.86 -18.82
CA SER A 251 -40.40 45.90 -18.62
C SER A 251 -39.59 46.21 -19.88
N ALA A 252 -39.35 45.22 -20.76
CA ALA A 252 -38.67 45.47 -22.03
C ALA A 252 -39.51 46.33 -22.98
N ILE A 253 -40.84 46.18 -22.96
CA ILE A 253 -41.77 47.04 -23.71
C ILE A 253 -41.74 48.45 -23.13
N ASP A 254 -41.83 48.59 -21.80
CA ASP A 254 -41.79 49.90 -21.14
C ASP A 254 -40.49 50.68 -21.45
N VAL A 255 -39.34 49.99 -21.44
CA VAL A 255 -38.05 50.59 -21.80
C VAL A 255 -38.04 51.03 -23.26
N ARG A 256 -38.59 50.23 -24.18
CA ARG A 256 -38.70 50.61 -25.59
C ARG A 256 -39.56 51.86 -25.76
N ASP A 257 -40.72 51.90 -25.13
CA ASP A 257 -41.64 53.04 -25.19
C ASP A 257 -40.99 54.31 -24.63
N ALA A 258 -40.24 54.18 -23.53
CA ALA A 258 -39.47 55.29 -22.96
C ALA A 258 -38.38 55.81 -23.92
N VAL A 259 -37.70 54.93 -24.65
CA VAL A 259 -36.69 55.30 -25.66
C VAL A 259 -37.33 56.00 -26.87
N GLU A 260 -38.48 55.51 -27.33
CA GLU A 260 -39.24 56.16 -28.42
C GLU A 260 -39.69 57.57 -28.00
N LEU A 261 -40.18 57.72 -26.76
CA LEU A 261 -40.57 59.02 -26.20
C LEU A 261 -39.37 59.97 -26.06
N LEU A 262 -38.23 59.48 -25.56
CA LEU A 262 -36.99 60.27 -25.45
C LEU A 262 -36.50 60.75 -26.82
N SER A 263 -36.59 59.89 -27.84
CA SER A 263 -36.23 60.23 -29.23
C SER A 263 -37.13 61.32 -29.78
N GLY A 264 -38.44 61.26 -29.49
CA GLY A 264 -39.40 62.32 -29.83
C GLY A 264 -39.05 63.66 -29.17
N HIS A 265 -38.70 63.65 -27.88
CA HIS A 265 -38.25 64.87 -27.19
C HIS A 265 -36.94 65.43 -27.77
N LEU A 266 -35.99 64.57 -28.14
CA LEU A 266 -34.73 65.01 -28.75
C LEU A 266 -34.97 65.69 -30.11
N ALA A 267 -35.86 65.13 -30.92
CA ALA A 267 -36.25 65.72 -32.20
C ALA A 267 -36.93 67.09 -32.03
N ALA A 268 -37.81 67.23 -31.03
CA ALA A 268 -38.44 68.51 -30.70
C ALA A 268 -37.40 69.56 -30.28
N ILE A 269 -36.43 69.19 -29.43
CA ILE A 269 -35.33 70.08 -29.04
C ILE A 269 -34.53 70.53 -30.25
N ASN A 270 -34.18 69.61 -31.16
CA ASN A 270 -33.40 69.95 -32.35
C ASN A 270 -34.12 70.97 -33.24
N ASN A 271 -35.42 70.74 -33.50
CA ASN A 271 -36.24 71.69 -34.25
C ASN A 271 -36.29 73.07 -33.56
N THR A 272 -36.39 73.09 -32.22
CA THR A 272 -36.40 74.35 -31.46
C THR A 272 -35.06 75.08 -31.55
N CYS A 273 -33.94 74.36 -31.56
CA CYS A 273 -32.60 74.92 -31.77
C CYS A 273 -32.45 75.48 -33.19
N ASP A 274 -32.97 74.80 -34.21
CA ASP A 274 -32.98 75.28 -35.59
C ASP A 274 -33.80 76.57 -35.74
N ASP A 275 -34.99 76.61 -35.12
CA ASP A 275 -35.82 77.82 -35.05
C ASP A 275 -35.09 78.97 -34.37
N LEU A 276 -34.42 78.70 -33.24
CA LEU A 276 -33.62 79.69 -32.53
C LEU A 276 -32.46 80.21 -33.40
N ALA A 277 -31.75 79.32 -34.09
CA ALA A 277 -30.68 79.67 -35.02
C ALA A 277 -31.20 80.56 -36.16
N ALA A 278 -32.38 80.24 -36.71
CA ALA A 278 -33.03 81.06 -37.73
C ALA A 278 -33.44 82.45 -37.20
N VAL A 279 -33.95 82.54 -35.97
CA VAL A 279 -34.25 83.83 -35.31
C VAL A 279 -32.98 84.66 -35.09
N VAL A 280 -31.90 84.05 -34.60
CA VAL A 280 -30.62 84.73 -34.39
C VAL A 280 -30.03 85.24 -35.71
N ALA A 281 -30.10 84.43 -36.78
CA ALA A 281 -29.67 84.85 -38.11
C ALA A 281 -30.46 86.06 -38.61
N ARG A 282 -31.80 86.05 -38.46
CA ARG A 282 -32.66 87.21 -38.80
C ARG A 282 -32.29 88.45 -37.98
N ALA A 283 -32.11 88.33 -36.67
CA ALA A 283 -31.71 89.45 -35.82
C ALA A 283 -30.35 90.04 -36.23
N SER A 284 -29.36 89.19 -36.57
CA SER A 284 -28.06 89.65 -37.08
C SER A 284 -28.19 90.43 -38.38
N THR A 285 -29.05 89.98 -39.32
CA THR A 285 -29.27 90.73 -40.57
C THR A 285 -29.90 92.10 -40.32
N VAL A 286 -30.87 92.20 -39.40
CA VAL A 286 -31.49 93.48 -39.01
C VAL A 286 -30.45 94.44 -38.41
N ILE A 287 -29.60 93.94 -37.51
CA ILE A 287 -28.51 94.74 -36.92
C ILE A 287 -27.54 95.23 -38.00
N LYS A 288 -27.15 94.38 -38.95
CA LYS A 288 -26.26 94.78 -40.07
C LYS A 288 -26.90 95.85 -40.96
N VAL A 289 -28.20 95.75 -41.24
CA VAL A 289 -28.93 96.76 -42.03
C VAL A 289 -28.99 98.09 -41.27
N GLN A 290 -29.19 98.04 -39.94
CA GLN A 290 -29.25 99.22 -39.10
C GLN A 290 -27.88 99.93 -38.97
N ASP A 291 -26.80 99.16 -38.83
CA ASP A 291 -25.42 99.69 -38.81
C ASP A 291 -25.01 100.28 -40.18
N ALA A 292 -25.38 99.63 -41.30
CA ALA A 292 -25.16 100.16 -42.65
C ALA A 292 -25.94 101.47 -42.90
N SER A 293 -27.18 101.57 -42.40
CA SER A 293 -27.98 102.80 -42.48
C SER A 293 -27.36 103.94 -41.65
N GLN A 294 -26.79 103.61 -40.48
CA GLN A 294 -26.13 104.58 -39.61
C GLN A 294 -24.82 105.09 -40.21
N LYS A 295 -24.04 104.23 -40.88
CA LYS A 295 -22.77 104.58 -41.53
C LYS A 295 -22.95 105.50 -42.76
N ILE A 296 -24.07 105.41 -43.48
CA ILE A 296 -24.42 106.35 -44.56
C ILE A 296 -24.80 107.74 -44.02
N ARG A 297 -25.23 107.84 -42.75
CA ARG A 297 -25.63 109.12 -42.11
C ARG A 297 -24.49 109.91 -41.49
N THR A 298 -23.25 109.45 -41.57
CA THR A 298 -22.08 110.23 -41.16
C THR A 298 -21.10 110.44 -42.31
N PRO A 299 -21.32 111.44 -43.18
CA PRO A 299 -20.25 112.24 -43.73
C PRO A 299 -19.89 113.35 -42.74
N ARG A 300 -18.64 113.37 -42.31
CA ARG A 300 -17.95 114.61 -41.97
C ARG A 300 -16.58 114.56 -42.62
#